data_AF-A0AAU5QF57-F1
#
_entry.id   AF-A0AAU5QF57-F1
#
_cell.length_a   1.000
_cell.length_b   1.000
_cell.length_c   1.000
_cell.angle_alpha   90.00
_cell.angle_beta   90.00
_cell.angle_gamma   90.00
#
_symmetry.space_group_name_H-M   'P 1'
#
loop_
_entity.id
_entity.type
_entity.pdbx_description
1 polymer ?
#
loop_
_entity_poly.entity_id
_entity_poly.type
_entity_poly.pdbx_seq_one_letter_code
_entity_poly.pdbx_strand_id
1 'polypeptide(L)'
;MRNFKRAWSYSLFPKLKHLVGIASAATARSNLTLNPWAELRRQRKAIMALVRASGEIVNSYEREISSLRTATDTLSALFDDSMLACHLAAGLTCAEVDQLADGFLAAGREDIADLWLTCHAEGDTDEGDLHIKEPAEYAVAA
;
A
#
# COMPACT_ATOMS: atom_id res chain seq x y z
N MET A 1 -23.29 -4.77 58.69
CA MET A 1 -22.55 -4.42 57.45
C MET A 1 -23.45 -4.64 56.24
N ARG A 2 -24.11 -3.59 55.76
CA ARG A 2 -24.71 -3.43 54.42
C ARG A 2 -25.29 -2.01 54.38
N ASN A 3 -25.16 -1.34 53.24
CA ASN A 3 -25.78 -0.05 52.88
C ASN A 3 -24.93 1.23 53.03
N PHE A 4 -23.73 1.26 52.43
CA PHE A 4 -23.01 2.54 52.18
C PHE A 4 -22.44 2.69 50.77
N LYS A 5 -22.98 1.96 49.78
CA LYS A 5 -22.59 2.08 48.37
C LYS A 5 -23.82 1.98 47.49
N ARG A 6 -24.45 3.13 47.18
CA ARG A 6 -25.32 3.37 46.00
C ARG A 6 -26.05 4.71 46.16
N ALA A 7 -25.33 5.83 46.08
CA ALA A 7 -25.96 7.16 45.94
C ALA A 7 -25.05 8.17 45.20
N TRP A 8 -24.06 7.70 44.44
CA TRP A 8 -23.02 8.55 43.83
C TRP A 8 -22.89 8.33 42.32
N SER A 9 -23.98 8.09 41.60
CA SER A 9 -23.88 7.76 40.17
C SER A 9 -24.91 8.34 39.20
N TYR A 10 -25.89 9.18 39.59
CA TYR A 10 -26.95 9.55 38.62
C TYR A 10 -27.48 11.00 38.62
N SER A 11 -26.67 12.05 38.78
CA SER A 11 -27.20 13.39 38.40
C SER A 11 -26.24 14.49 37.94
N LEU A 12 -24.91 14.32 38.02
CA LEU A 12 -23.98 15.43 37.71
C LEU A 12 -23.15 15.26 36.42
N PHE A 13 -23.00 14.05 35.88
CA PHE A 13 -22.17 13.81 34.70
C PHE A 13 -22.74 14.31 33.35
N PRO A 14 -24.06 14.28 33.07
CA PRO A 14 -24.59 14.76 31.79
C PRO A 14 -24.49 16.29 31.62
N LYS A 15 -24.70 17.05 32.71
CA LYS A 15 -24.68 18.52 32.68
C LYS A 15 -23.28 19.09 32.48
N LEU A 16 -22.24 18.42 32.98
CA LEU A 16 -20.84 18.83 32.78
C LEU A 16 -20.37 18.65 31.34
N LYS A 17 -20.78 17.57 30.64
CA LYS A 17 -20.43 17.38 29.22
C LYS A 17 -21.05 18.45 28.32
N HIS A 18 -22.29 18.85 28.60
CA HIS A 18 -22.99 19.87 27.80
C HIS A 18 -22.39 21.27 28.01
N LEU A 19 -21.89 21.57 29.21
CA LEU A 19 -21.21 22.84 29.51
C LEU A 19 -19.80 22.91 28.90
N VAL A 20 -19.06 21.80 28.84
CA VAL A 20 -17.74 21.76 28.18
C VAL A 20 -17.88 21.93 26.65
N GLY A 21 -18.91 21.35 26.03
CA GLY A 21 -19.19 21.53 24.60
C GLY A 21 -19.63 22.95 24.24
N ILE A 22 -20.52 23.57 25.05
CA ILE A 22 -20.97 24.95 24.83
C ILE A 22 -19.84 25.94 25.11
N ALA A 23 -19.03 25.73 26.16
CA ALA A 23 -17.90 26.59 26.47
C ALA A 23 -16.85 26.62 25.34
N SER A 24 -16.56 25.46 24.73
CA SER A 24 -15.60 25.35 23.61
C SER A 24 -16.12 26.02 22.32
N ALA A 25 -17.41 25.86 22.00
CA ALA A 25 -18.04 26.53 20.87
C ALA A 25 -18.23 28.05 21.08
N ALA A 26 -18.52 28.49 22.31
CA ALA A 26 -18.67 29.89 22.67
C ALA A 26 -17.33 30.64 22.68
N THR A 27 -16.25 30.01 23.16
CA THR A 27 -14.89 30.58 23.09
C THR A 27 -14.33 30.61 21.67
N ALA A 28 -14.70 29.66 20.80
CA ALA A 28 -14.37 29.73 19.39
C ALA A 28 -15.07 30.90 18.69
N ARG A 29 -16.37 31.12 18.97
CA ARG A 29 -17.13 32.25 18.39
C ARG A 29 -16.71 33.62 18.91
N SER A 30 -16.38 33.75 20.20
CA SER A 30 -15.94 35.04 20.78
C SER A 30 -14.53 35.45 20.32
N ASN A 31 -13.64 34.49 20.05
CA ASN A 31 -12.31 34.80 19.51
C ASN A 31 -12.36 35.30 18.05
N LEU A 32 -13.33 34.85 17.26
CA LEU A 32 -13.55 35.32 15.89
C LEU A 32 -13.97 36.79 15.83
N THR A 33 -14.75 37.25 16.80
CA THR A 33 -15.23 38.65 16.87
C THR A 33 -14.21 39.60 17.52
N LEU A 34 -13.38 39.11 18.45
CA LEU A 34 -12.38 39.92 19.15
C LEU A 34 -11.02 40.00 18.43
N ASN A 35 -10.60 38.97 17.69
CA ASN A 35 -9.35 38.99 16.92
C ASN A 35 -9.40 38.04 15.69
N PRO A 36 -10.11 38.43 14.61
CA PRO A 36 -10.27 37.60 13.42
C PRO A 36 -8.91 37.20 12.79
N TRP A 37 -7.90 38.05 12.92
CA TRP A 37 -6.55 37.76 12.42
C TRP A 37 -5.83 36.65 13.19
N ALA A 38 -6.08 36.50 14.49
CA ALA A 38 -5.54 35.39 15.28
C ALA A 38 -6.18 34.05 14.89
N GLU A 39 -7.48 34.04 14.57
CA GLU A 39 -8.15 32.86 14.04
C GLU A 39 -7.61 32.48 12.65
N LEU A 40 -7.51 33.45 11.72
CA LEU A 40 -6.96 33.20 10.38
C LEU A 40 -5.52 32.67 10.43
N ARG A 41 -4.68 33.17 11.34
CA ARG A 41 -3.32 32.63 11.55
C ARG A 41 -3.35 31.18 12.08
N ARG A 42 -4.27 30.86 12.98
CA ARG A 42 -4.45 29.48 13.47
C ARG A 42 -4.91 28.54 12.35
N GLN A 43 -5.89 28.94 11.56
CA GLN A 43 -6.37 28.17 10.41
C GLN A 43 -5.28 27.97 9.38
N ARG A 44 -4.54 29.03 9.01
CA ARG A 44 -3.38 28.93 8.11
C ARG A 44 -2.33 27.97 8.65
N LYS A 45 -2.01 28.03 9.95
CA LYS A 45 -1.07 27.09 10.57
C LYS A 45 -1.57 25.64 10.50
N ALA A 46 -2.86 25.41 10.74
CA ALA A 46 -3.47 24.08 10.65
C ALA A 46 -3.44 23.53 9.21
N ILE A 47 -3.76 24.35 8.21
CA ILE A 47 -3.68 23.98 6.80
C ILE A 47 -2.24 23.62 6.41
N MET A 48 -1.26 24.44 6.80
CA MET A 48 0.15 24.16 6.49
C MET A 48 0.65 22.89 7.19
N ALA A 49 0.17 22.60 8.40
CA ALA A 49 0.47 21.35 9.09
C ALA A 49 -0.14 20.14 8.36
N LEU A 50 -1.37 20.26 7.84
CA LEU A 50 -1.99 19.21 7.03
C LEU A 50 -1.22 18.96 5.74
N VAL A 51 -0.89 20.02 4.99
CA VAL A 51 -0.11 19.91 3.73
C VAL A 51 1.22 19.23 3.98
N ARG A 52 1.92 19.59 5.07
CA ARG A 52 3.16 18.94 5.46
C ARG A 52 2.96 17.46 5.77
N ALA A 53 1.96 17.11 6.58
CA ALA A 53 1.68 15.72 6.93
C ALA A 53 1.33 14.89 5.69
N SER A 54 0.54 15.44 4.76
CA SER A 54 0.27 14.79 3.47
C SER A 54 1.53 14.56 2.65
N GLY A 55 2.44 15.55 2.57
CA GLY A 55 3.72 15.39 1.89
C GLY A 55 4.61 14.32 2.54
N GLU A 56 4.63 14.24 3.87
CA GLU A 56 5.37 13.19 4.59
C GLU A 56 4.82 11.79 4.29
N ILE A 57 3.49 11.65 4.17
CA ILE A 57 2.84 10.39 3.79
C ILE A 57 3.19 9.98 2.35
N VAL A 58 3.06 10.91 1.39
CA VAL A 58 3.40 10.64 -0.02
C VAL A 58 4.86 10.21 -0.15
N ASN A 59 5.79 10.96 0.45
CA ASN A 59 7.21 10.61 0.45
C ASN A 59 7.49 9.26 1.13
N SER A 60 6.69 8.86 2.11
CA SER A 60 6.80 7.54 2.74
C SER A 60 6.46 6.43 1.75
N TYR A 61 5.32 6.56 1.07
CA TYR A 61 4.90 5.58 0.06
C TYR A 61 5.84 5.53 -1.15
N GLU A 62 6.34 6.68 -1.60
CA GLU A 62 7.33 6.72 -2.69
C GLU A 62 8.60 5.93 -2.34
N ARG A 63 9.11 6.08 -1.12
CA ARG A 63 10.26 5.30 -0.64
C ARG A 63 9.97 3.81 -0.55
N GLU A 64 8.79 3.44 -0.06
CA GLU A 64 8.38 2.04 0.04
C GLU A 64 8.24 1.40 -1.34
N ILE A 65 7.57 2.07 -2.29
CA ILE A 65 7.46 1.61 -3.68
C ILE A 65 8.83 1.49 -4.33
N SER A 66 9.73 2.46 -4.12
CA SER A 66 11.09 2.41 -4.65
C SER A 66 11.89 1.24 -4.06
N SER A 67 11.70 0.95 -2.76
CA SER A 67 12.35 -0.18 -2.10
C SER A 67 11.84 -1.51 -2.65
N LEU A 68 10.53 -1.63 -2.88
CA LEU A 68 9.92 -2.83 -3.45
C LEU A 68 10.41 -3.06 -4.88
N ARG A 69 10.46 -2.01 -5.72
CA ARG A 69 11.02 -2.11 -7.08
C ARG A 69 12.47 -2.57 -7.07
N THR A 70 13.30 -1.98 -6.23
CA THR A 70 14.71 -2.39 -6.07
C THR A 70 14.83 -3.87 -5.65
N ALA A 71 13.96 -4.32 -4.73
CA ALA A 71 13.95 -5.71 -4.30
C ALA A 71 13.53 -6.64 -5.42
N THR A 72 12.49 -6.30 -6.19
CA THR A 72 12.05 -7.06 -7.37
C THR A 72 13.11 -7.12 -8.45
N ASP A 73 13.81 -6.02 -8.73
CA ASP A 73 14.93 -5.98 -9.69
C ASP A 73 16.07 -6.89 -9.24
N THR A 74 16.41 -6.85 -7.95
CA THR A 74 17.45 -7.70 -7.36
C THR A 74 17.06 -9.17 -7.43
N LEU A 75 15.81 -9.51 -7.13
CA LEU A 75 15.29 -10.86 -7.25
C LEU A 75 15.33 -11.34 -8.69
N SER A 76 14.83 -10.53 -9.63
CA SER A 76 14.81 -10.87 -11.05
C SER A 76 16.23 -11.12 -11.57
N ALA A 77 17.20 -10.29 -11.18
CA ALA A 77 18.61 -10.50 -11.54
C ALA A 77 19.21 -11.82 -11.04
N LEU A 78 18.70 -12.40 -9.95
CA LEU A 78 19.11 -13.74 -9.50
C LEU A 78 18.54 -14.87 -10.37
N PHE A 79 17.44 -14.61 -11.07
CA PHE A 79 16.75 -15.55 -11.94
C PHE A 79 17.14 -15.35 -13.43
N ASP A 80 17.94 -14.32 -13.73
CA ASP A 80 18.52 -14.01 -15.04
C ASP A 80 19.78 -14.87 -15.31
N ASP A 81 19.64 -16.18 -15.14
CA ASP A 81 20.69 -17.16 -15.42
C ASP A 81 20.08 -18.32 -16.21
N SER A 82 20.50 -18.45 -17.46
CA SER A 82 20.00 -19.50 -18.37
C SER A 82 20.30 -20.91 -17.85
N MET A 83 21.42 -21.12 -17.15
CA MET A 83 21.76 -22.43 -16.60
C MET A 83 20.84 -22.80 -15.44
N LEU A 84 20.53 -21.82 -14.58
CA LEU A 84 19.58 -21.98 -13.49
C LEU A 84 18.17 -22.25 -14.03
N ALA A 85 17.72 -21.39 -14.94
CA ALA A 85 16.39 -21.47 -15.55
C ALA A 85 16.19 -22.84 -16.21
N CYS A 86 17.08 -23.28 -17.10
CA CYS A 86 16.91 -24.53 -17.81
C CYS A 86 17.09 -25.79 -16.94
N HIS A 87 17.81 -25.72 -15.82
CA HIS A 87 17.87 -26.85 -14.87
C HIS A 87 16.62 -26.97 -13.98
N LEU A 88 16.02 -25.83 -13.61
CA LEU A 88 14.90 -25.83 -12.66
C LEU A 88 13.55 -25.82 -13.36
N ALA A 89 13.42 -25.13 -14.49
CA ALA A 89 12.15 -24.93 -15.18
C ALA A 89 11.50 -26.26 -15.55
N ALA A 90 12.26 -27.25 -16.05
CA ALA A 90 11.75 -28.59 -16.38
C ALA A 90 11.14 -29.35 -15.18
N GLY A 91 11.53 -28.99 -13.95
CA GLY A 91 11.02 -29.61 -12.72
C GLY A 91 9.85 -28.88 -12.08
N LEU A 92 9.47 -27.71 -12.61
CA LEU A 92 8.31 -26.95 -12.17
C LEU A 92 7.06 -27.39 -12.94
N THR A 93 5.89 -27.16 -12.37
CA THR A 93 4.63 -27.29 -13.10
C THR A 93 4.39 -26.06 -13.98
N CYS A 94 3.62 -26.20 -15.05
CA CYS A 94 3.24 -25.10 -15.96
C CYS A 94 2.69 -23.89 -15.17
N ALA A 95 1.84 -24.15 -14.17
CA ALA A 95 1.25 -23.10 -13.34
C ALA A 95 2.27 -22.38 -12.44
N GLU A 96 3.34 -23.05 -12.01
CA GLU A 96 4.42 -22.43 -11.25
C GLU A 96 5.30 -21.57 -12.16
N VAL A 97 5.61 -22.06 -13.37
CA VAL A 97 6.37 -21.29 -14.37
C VAL A 97 5.60 -20.07 -14.86
N ASP A 98 4.29 -20.21 -15.11
CA ASP A 98 3.42 -19.08 -15.48
C ASP A 98 3.39 -18.01 -14.38
N GLN A 99 3.27 -18.41 -13.10
CA GLN A 99 3.31 -17.46 -11.98
C GLN A 99 4.66 -16.74 -11.87
N LEU A 100 5.75 -17.47 -12.14
CA LEU A 100 7.09 -16.90 -12.13
C LEU A 100 7.24 -15.87 -13.28
N ALA A 101 6.81 -16.25 -14.48
CA ALA A 101 6.80 -15.39 -15.66
C ALA A 101 5.94 -14.13 -15.45
N ASP A 102 4.73 -14.28 -14.92
CA ASP A 102 3.84 -13.16 -14.55
C ASP A 102 4.52 -12.22 -13.53
N GLY A 103 5.28 -12.77 -12.58
CA GLY A 103 6.08 -12.01 -11.63
C GLY A 103 7.16 -11.16 -12.31
N PHE A 104 7.87 -11.71 -13.30
CA PHE A 104 8.86 -10.96 -14.07
C PHE A 104 8.22 -9.94 -15.02
N LEU A 105 7.08 -10.26 -15.64
CA LEU A 105 6.32 -9.32 -16.46
C LEU A 105 5.83 -8.13 -15.62
N ALA A 106 5.32 -8.38 -14.42
CA ALA A 106 4.94 -7.32 -13.48
C ALA A 106 6.13 -6.44 -13.06
N ALA A 107 7.35 -6.99 -13.12
CA ALA A 107 8.60 -6.28 -12.91
C ALA A 107 9.14 -5.55 -14.16
N GLY A 108 8.51 -5.72 -15.33
CA GLY A 108 9.01 -5.21 -16.61
C GLY A 108 10.22 -5.97 -17.15
N ARG A 109 10.40 -7.24 -16.74
CA ARG A 109 11.47 -8.15 -17.16
C ARG A 109 10.95 -9.24 -18.09
N GLU A 110 10.46 -8.80 -19.25
CA GLU A 110 9.94 -9.68 -20.32
C GLU A 110 11.00 -10.68 -20.80
N ASP A 111 12.26 -10.25 -20.84
CA ASP A 111 13.42 -11.07 -21.19
C ASP A 111 13.59 -12.30 -20.28
N ILE A 112 13.42 -12.12 -18.98
CA ILE A 112 13.54 -13.21 -18.00
C ILE A 112 12.28 -14.09 -18.06
N ALA A 113 11.09 -13.51 -18.21
CA ALA A 113 9.86 -14.29 -18.36
C ALA A 113 9.97 -15.27 -19.54
N ASP A 114 10.40 -14.78 -20.70
CA ASP A 114 10.57 -15.58 -21.92
C ASP A 114 11.63 -16.68 -21.73
N LEU A 115 12.74 -16.38 -21.05
CA LEU A 115 13.79 -17.36 -20.73
C LEU A 115 13.21 -18.54 -19.93
N TRP A 116 12.46 -18.26 -18.87
CA TRP A 116 11.92 -19.30 -18.00
C TRP A 116 10.84 -20.13 -18.69
N LEU A 117 9.96 -19.50 -19.48
CA LEU A 117 8.96 -20.20 -20.27
C LEU A 117 9.60 -21.09 -21.35
N THR A 118 10.62 -20.58 -22.04
CA THR A 118 11.35 -21.34 -23.07
C THR A 118 12.07 -22.54 -22.45
N CYS A 119 12.84 -22.33 -21.38
CA CYS A 119 13.54 -23.38 -20.66
C CYS A 119 12.58 -24.45 -20.10
N HIS A 120 11.35 -24.09 -19.71
CA HIS A 120 10.33 -25.04 -19.27
C HIS A 120 9.84 -25.88 -20.45
N ALA A 121 9.44 -25.22 -21.55
CA ALA A 121 8.92 -25.87 -22.74
C ALA A 121 9.94 -26.82 -23.41
N GLU A 122 11.23 -26.49 -23.37
CA GLU A 122 12.30 -27.35 -23.90
C GLU A 122 12.58 -28.58 -23.03
N GLY A 123 12.29 -28.49 -21.72
CA GLY A 123 12.52 -29.55 -20.74
C GLY A 123 11.32 -30.45 -20.49
N ASP A 124 10.12 -30.02 -20.91
CA ASP A 124 8.92 -30.83 -20.81
C ASP A 124 8.90 -31.95 -21.86
N THR A 125 8.54 -33.15 -21.40
CA THR A 125 8.48 -34.37 -22.22
C THR A 125 7.07 -34.71 -22.67
N ASP A 126 6.04 -34.01 -22.18
CA ASP A 126 4.69 -34.14 -22.71
C ASP A 126 4.55 -33.25 -23.96
N GLU A 127 4.43 -33.88 -25.14
CA GLU A 127 4.37 -33.24 -26.47
C GLU A 127 3.10 -32.37 -26.72
N GLY A 128 2.48 -31.81 -25.69
CA GLY A 128 1.19 -31.11 -25.74
C GLY A 128 1.20 -29.64 -25.27
N ASP A 129 2.36 -29.11 -24.87
CA ASP A 129 2.40 -27.95 -23.98
C ASP A 129 2.39 -26.58 -24.71
N LEU A 130 1.29 -25.85 -24.51
CA LEU A 130 0.94 -24.56 -25.13
C LEU A 130 1.65 -23.40 -24.40
N HIS A 131 2.98 -23.32 -24.46
CA HIS A 131 3.75 -22.25 -23.81
C HIS A 131 4.27 -21.13 -24.73
N ILE A 132 3.85 -21.10 -26.00
CA ILE A 132 4.09 -19.95 -26.88
C ILE A 132 2.87 -19.01 -26.82
N LYS A 133 2.89 -18.03 -25.91
CA LYS A 133 2.00 -16.86 -26.04
C LYS A 133 2.62 -15.92 -27.07
N GLU A 134 1.98 -15.77 -28.22
CA GLU A 134 2.41 -14.76 -29.18
C GLU A 134 2.32 -13.35 -28.53
N PRO A 135 3.26 -12.43 -28.82
CA PRO A 135 3.38 -11.12 -28.16
C PRO A 135 2.20 -10.15 -28.38
N ALA A 136 1.08 -10.60 -28.95
CA ALA A 136 -0.09 -9.79 -29.28
C ALA A 136 -1.15 -9.70 -28.16
N GLU A 137 -1.07 -10.50 -27.08
CA GLU A 137 -2.12 -10.54 -26.06
C GLU A 137 -2.00 -9.46 -24.96
N TYR A 138 -0.89 -8.70 -24.94
CA TYR A 138 -0.65 -7.65 -23.94
C TYR A 138 -1.32 -6.28 -24.25
N ALA A 139 -2.00 -6.15 -25.39
CA ALA A 139 -2.50 -4.86 -25.89
C ALA A 139 -3.96 -4.50 -25.52
N VAL A 140 -4.67 -5.31 -24.72
CA VAL A 140 -6.13 -5.14 -24.51
C VAL A 140 -6.53 -4.76 -23.07
N ALA A 141 -5.58 -4.43 -22.19
CA ALA A 141 -5.89 -4.03 -20.81
C ALA A 141 -5.23 -2.70 -20.37
N ALA A 142 -5.05 -1.75 -21.31
CA ALA A 142 -4.67 -0.36 -21.02
C ALA A 142 -5.85 0.60 -21.16
#